data_AF-A0A924VPB3-F1
#
_entry.id   AF-A0A924VPB3-F1
#
_cell.length_a   1.000
_cell.length_b   1.000
_cell.length_c   1.000
_cell.angle_alpha   90.00
_cell.angle_beta   90.00
_cell.angle_gamma   90.00
#
_symmetry.space_group_name_H-M   'P 1'
#
loop_
_entity.id
_entity.type
_entity.pdbx_description
1 polymer ?
#
loop_
_entity_poly.entity_id
_entity_poly.type
_entity_poly.pdbx_seq_one_letter_code
_entity_poly.pdbx_strand_id
1 'polypeptide(L)'
;MTDDYVIVNAKDTKELDYSEGQEELEFTYDGKAGVRMNLFNRLVFAAKYGDFRMLVSGFISNDSRLLLNRQILERVNIAAPFLHYEKDAYVVIDKDGRLKWVVDIYTTTNNYPYSQTMGGGYNYIRNPAKAVVDAYDGDVKYYITDQADPIIKAYEKAYPTLFEKTAMPDDLLSHVRYPEALFKVQANIFATYHMTNAGSFYNRSDAWKIAMEHSQGQGAQPKEMDAYYNLMKLPDVSDKEELALMLPYTLEKKENMVSWLAARSDKDHYGQLVLYKFPKGENVYGTEQIEKRIESDPEISKDMSLWRSGGSNVIPGNLLVIPVNRSILYVEPVYITATGQTSLPEIKRVIVAYGEKIIMQPTLELALKGIFGGAVPKVTDTGENLEGLISRAFNDFKSVKGSSATGDWEGFGKSLKQLEDTLNRMNEKQGVLKP
;
A
#
# COMPACT_ATOMS: atom_id res chain seq x y z
N MET A 1 -2.10 9.94 12.66
CA MET A 1 -1.36 11.21 12.79
C MET A 1 -2.02 12.02 13.90
N THR A 2 -1.29 12.92 14.55
CA THR A 2 -1.82 13.74 15.64
C THR A 2 -2.74 14.84 15.11
N ASP A 3 -3.86 15.07 15.76
CA ASP A 3 -4.86 16.10 15.40
C ASP A 3 -4.50 17.48 15.93
N ASP A 4 -3.50 17.52 16.82
CA ASP A 4 -3.12 18.72 17.53
C ASP A 4 -2.22 19.64 16.71
N TYR A 5 -2.40 20.93 16.96
CA TYR A 5 -1.47 21.95 16.49
C TYR A 5 -0.10 21.78 17.17
N VAL A 6 0.95 22.24 16.51
CA VAL A 6 2.30 22.30 17.10
C VAL A 6 2.90 23.68 16.88
N ILE A 7 3.65 24.18 17.86
CA ILE A 7 4.43 25.40 17.73
C ILE A 7 5.88 24.99 17.57
N VAL A 8 6.44 25.26 16.41
CA VAL A 8 7.86 25.00 16.07
C VAL A 8 8.68 26.27 16.20
N ASN A 9 10.00 26.12 16.19
CA ASN A 9 10.96 27.22 16.36
C ASN A 9 10.78 27.92 17.71
N ALA A 10 10.80 27.12 18.77
CA ALA A 10 10.83 27.61 20.14
C ALA A 10 12.11 28.43 20.38
N LYS A 11 11.98 29.48 21.17
CA LYS A 11 13.09 30.32 21.58
C LYS A 11 13.99 29.56 22.55
N ASP A 12 15.30 29.59 22.30
CA ASP A 12 16.32 29.01 23.18
C ASP A 12 16.14 27.50 23.43
N THR A 13 15.48 26.79 22.51
CA THR A 13 15.24 25.35 22.58
C THR A 13 15.21 24.75 21.17
N LYS A 14 15.95 23.67 20.96
CA LYS A 14 15.88 22.89 19.71
C LYS A 14 15.00 21.67 19.90
N GLU A 15 14.46 21.19 18.78
CA GLU A 15 13.63 19.99 18.74
C GLU A 15 14.55 18.76 18.70
N LEU A 16 14.15 17.66 19.34
CA LEU A 16 14.85 16.38 19.19
C LEU A 16 14.45 15.75 17.85
N ASP A 17 15.43 15.36 17.04
CA ASP A 17 15.21 14.69 15.75
C ASP A 17 15.14 13.18 15.95
N TYR A 18 16.30 12.57 16.24
CA TYR A 18 16.41 11.16 16.62
C TYR A 18 17.59 10.95 17.56
N SER A 19 17.59 9.81 18.27
CA SER A 19 18.68 9.41 19.15
C SER A 19 19.48 8.28 18.52
N GLU A 20 20.79 8.42 18.47
CA GLU A 20 21.72 7.37 18.05
C GLU A 20 22.54 6.91 19.25
N GLY A 21 22.13 5.80 19.88
CA GLY A 21 22.74 5.32 21.12
C GLY A 21 22.47 6.27 22.29
N GLN A 22 23.49 7.02 22.72
CA GLN A 22 23.40 8.04 23.77
C GLN A 22 23.46 9.48 23.23
N GLU A 23 23.65 9.66 21.92
CA GLU A 23 23.69 10.99 21.32
C GLU A 23 22.29 11.39 20.86
N GLU A 24 21.86 12.57 21.30
CA GLU A 24 20.63 13.22 20.85
C GLU A 24 20.98 14.20 19.74
N LEU A 25 20.45 13.96 18.54
CA LEU A 25 20.57 14.90 17.44
C LEU A 25 19.42 15.89 17.51
N GLU A 26 19.77 17.17 17.56
CA GLU A 26 18.82 18.26 17.62
C GLU A 26 18.57 18.85 16.22
N PHE A 27 17.32 19.25 15.98
CA PHE A 27 16.88 19.90 14.76
C PHE A 27 16.15 21.21 15.05
N THR A 28 16.10 22.09 14.06
CA THR A 28 15.29 23.31 14.09
C THR A 28 14.55 23.40 12.77
N TYR A 29 13.23 23.53 12.84
CA TYR A 29 12.38 23.58 11.67
C TYR A 29 12.73 24.76 10.75
N ASP A 30 13.26 24.44 9.57
CA ASP A 30 13.66 25.42 8.55
C ASP A 30 12.62 25.56 7.42
N GLY A 31 11.53 24.81 7.49
CA GLY A 31 10.41 24.90 6.57
C GLY A 31 9.66 26.24 6.62
N LYS A 32 8.92 26.52 5.55
CA LYS A 32 8.22 27.81 5.38
C LYS A 32 6.79 27.81 5.91
N ALA A 33 6.24 26.64 6.22
CA ALA A 33 4.85 26.48 6.60
C ALA A 33 4.55 27.04 8.00
N GLY A 34 3.25 27.12 8.29
CA GLY A 34 2.75 27.62 9.57
C GLY A 34 2.59 29.13 9.66
N VAL A 35 1.78 29.54 10.62
CA VAL A 35 1.48 30.94 10.89
C VAL A 35 2.50 31.50 11.87
N ARG A 36 3.16 32.61 11.53
CA ARG A 36 4.09 33.28 12.44
C ARG A 36 3.39 33.68 13.74
N MET A 37 3.97 33.36 14.88
CA MET A 37 3.41 33.65 16.20
C MET A 37 3.77 35.05 16.67
N ASN A 38 3.38 36.07 15.89
CA ASN A 38 3.38 37.45 16.38
C ASN A 38 2.30 37.64 17.46
N LEU A 39 2.36 38.75 18.21
CA LEU A 39 1.46 38.98 19.35
C LEU A 39 -0.03 38.90 18.96
N PHE A 40 -0.40 39.40 17.79
CA PHE A 40 -1.79 39.32 17.30
C PHE A 40 -2.22 37.88 17.04
N ASN A 41 -1.42 37.11 16.30
CA ASN A 41 -1.72 35.70 16.00
C ASN A 41 -1.76 34.87 17.27
N ARG A 42 -0.86 35.10 18.24
CA ARG A 42 -0.91 34.44 19.55
C ARG A 42 -2.23 34.69 20.25
N LEU A 43 -2.74 35.92 20.26
CA LEU A 43 -4.02 36.26 20.89
C LEU A 43 -5.18 35.55 20.19
N VAL A 44 -5.21 35.58 18.85
CA VAL A 44 -6.26 34.90 18.05
C VAL A 44 -6.25 33.40 18.31
N PHE A 45 -5.08 32.75 18.25
CA PHE A 45 -4.98 31.30 18.42
C PHE A 45 -5.13 30.87 19.88
N ALA A 46 -4.69 31.68 20.85
CA ALA A 46 -4.97 31.44 22.27
C ALA A 46 -6.48 31.44 22.53
N ALA A 47 -7.23 32.35 21.92
CA ALA A 47 -8.69 32.38 22.02
C ALA A 47 -9.33 31.18 21.30
N LYS A 48 -8.89 30.86 20.07
CA LYS A 48 -9.41 29.73 19.28
C LYS A 48 -9.25 28.38 20.00
N TYR A 49 -8.07 28.14 20.56
CA TYR A 49 -7.73 26.86 21.19
C TYR A 49 -7.92 26.85 22.72
N GLY A 50 -8.31 27.98 23.31
CA GLY A 50 -8.40 28.13 24.76
C GLY A 50 -7.05 27.98 25.48
N ASP A 51 -5.93 28.18 24.77
CA ASP A 51 -4.58 27.97 25.32
C ASP A 51 -3.88 29.30 25.62
N PHE A 52 -4.05 29.77 26.87
CA PHE A 52 -3.40 30.99 27.34
C PHE A 52 -1.86 30.90 27.37
N ARG A 53 -1.28 29.69 27.37
CA ARG A 53 0.18 29.51 27.36
C ARG A 53 0.81 30.08 26.10
N MET A 54 0.06 30.18 25.00
CA MET A 54 0.53 30.85 23.77
C MET A 54 0.92 32.31 23.98
N LEU A 55 0.33 32.98 24.98
CA LEU A 55 0.57 34.39 25.29
C LEU A 55 1.69 34.59 26.32
N VAL A 56 1.79 33.69 27.30
CA VAL A 56 2.70 33.85 28.44
C VAL A 56 3.99 33.04 28.37
N SER A 57 4.06 32.04 27.49
CA SER A 57 5.24 31.18 27.37
C SER A 57 6.45 31.96 26.84
N GLY A 58 7.55 31.96 27.61
CA GLY A 58 8.83 32.54 27.19
C GLY A 58 9.50 31.82 26.03
N PHE A 59 9.07 30.59 25.73
CA PHE A 59 9.56 29.80 24.60
C PHE A 59 8.97 30.22 23.26
N ILE A 60 7.91 31.05 23.23
CA ILE A 60 7.29 31.46 21.96
C ILE A 60 7.81 32.85 21.59
N SER A 61 8.46 32.97 20.43
CA SER A 61 8.96 34.23 19.85
C SER A 61 8.21 34.61 18.57
N ASN A 62 8.52 35.77 17.97
CA ASN A 62 7.94 36.16 16.68
C ASN A 62 8.43 35.28 15.51
N ASP A 63 9.51 34.52 15.74
CA ASP A 63 10.08 33.56 14.80
C ASP A 63 9.42 32.18 14.92
N SER A 64 8.76 31.91 16.05
CA SER A 64 7.98 30.68 16.24
C SER A 64 6.82 30.60 15.26
N ARG A 65 6.48 29.39 14.84
CA ARG A 65 5.44 29.12 13.85
C ARG A 65 4.43 28.12 14.37
N LEU A 66 3.15 28.42 14.19
CA LEU A 66 2.06 27.51 14.48
C LEU A 66 1.74 26.67 13.25
N LEU A 67 2.03 25.37 13.32
CA LEU A 67 1.64 24.39 12.33
C LEU A 67 0.20 23.93 12.61
N LEU A 68 -0.69 24.18 11.65
CA LEU A 68 -2.10 23.84 11.67
C LEU A 68 -2.40 22.71 10.69
N ASN A 69 -3.54 22.03 10.85
CA ASN A 69 -4.09 21.05 9.89
C ASN A 69 -3.00 20.08 9.40
N ARG A 70 -2.38 19.38 10.35
CA ARG A 70 -1.25 18.49 10.07
C ARG A 70 -1.70 17.15 9.48
N GLN A 71 -2.98 16.81 9.64
CA GLN A 71 -3.61 15.70 8.95
C GLN A 71 -3.65 15.93 7.44
N ILE A 72 -3.12 14.97 6.67
CA ILE A 72 -3.01 15.04 5.21
C ILE A 72 -4.37 15.28 4.56
N LEU A 73 -5.36 14.44 4.88
CA LEU A 73 -6.69 14.52 4.29
C LEU A 73 -7.43 15.79 4.70
N GLU A 74 -7.31 16.20 5.96
CA GLU A 74 -7.93 17.44 6.44
C GLU A 74 -7.39 18.64 5.66
N ARG A 75 -6.07 18.71 5.48
CA ARG A 75 -5.40 19.79 4.76
C ARG A 75 -5.86 19.90 3.30
N VAL A 76 -5.84 18.78 2.56
CA VAL A 76 -6.26 18.80 1.16
C VAL A 76 -7.76 19.11 1.03
N ASN A 77 -8.57 18.62 1.97
CA ASN A 77 -10.00 18.90 1.97
C ASN A 77 -10.31 20.38 2.30
N ILE A 78 -9.56 21.00 3.21
CA ILE A 78 -9.71 22.43 3.52
C ILE A 78 -9.38 23.30 2.30
N ALA A 79 -8.34 22.96 1.53
CA ALA A 79 -7.94 23.77 0.38
C ALA A 79 -8.88 23.63 -0.83
N ALA A 80 -9.52 22.46 -1.01
CA ALA A 80 -10.51 22.24 -2.06
C ALA A 80 -11.68 21.35 -1.59
N PRO A 81 -12.63 21.90 -0.80
CA PRO A 81 -13.69 21.13 -0.15
C PRO A 81 -14.80 20.65 -1.10
N PHE A 82 -14.79 21.09 -2.35
CA PHE A 82 -15.73 20.70 -3.39
C PHE A 82 -15.30 19.42 -4.14
N LEU A 83 -14.09 18.92 -3.88
CA LEU A 83 -13.60 17.65 -4.42
C LEU A 83 -13.78 16.54 -3.40
N HIS A 84 -13.85 15.29 -3.87
CA HIS A 84 -13.86 14.12 -3.01
C HIS A 84 -12.47 13.51 -2.99
N TYR A 85 -12.08 12.90 -1.87
CA TYR A 85 -10.72 12.38 -1.66
C TYR A 85 -10.75 10.91 -1.29
N GLU A 86 -9.76 10.18 -1.77
CA GLU A 86 -9.48 8.85 -1.26
C GLU A 86 -9.04 8.93 0.20
N LYS A 87 -9.48 7.95 1.00
CA LYS A 87 -9.18 7.90 2.43
C LYS A 87 -7.78 7.35 2.71
N ASP A 88 -7.26 6.50 1.83
CA ASP A 88 -5.94 5.90 1.98
C ASP A 88 -4.87 6.67 1.17
N ALA A 89 -4.35 7.74 1.78
CA ALA A 89 -3.19 8.47 1.27
C ALA A 89 -1.93 7.61 1.41
N TYR A 90 -1.06 7.63 0.40
CA TYR A 90 0.17 6.82 0.39
C TYR A 90 1.42 7.69 0.27
N VAL A 91 2.52 7.20 0.84
CA VAL A 91 3.82 7.87 0.78
C VAL A 91 4.62 7.37 -0.40
N VAL A 92 5.25 8.30 -1.10
CA VAL A 92 6.23 8.05 -2.16
C VAL A 92 7.50 8.84 -1.87
N ILE A 93 8.61 8.42 -2.47
CA ILE A 93 9.88 9.13 -2.39
C ILE A 93 10.06 9.85 -3.74
N ASP A 94 10.27 11.16 -3.72
CA ASP A 94 10.62 11.89 -4.94
C ASP A 94 12.09 11.67 -5.31
N LYS A 95 12.49 12.10 -6.51
CA LYS A 95 13.88 11.99 -6.99
C LYS A 95 14.94 12.63 -6.07
N ASP A 96 14.55 13.57 -5.20
CA ASP A 96 15.42 14.28 -4.28
C ASP A 96 15.46 13.59 -2.89
N GLY A 97 14.84 12.42 -2.75
CA GLY A 97 14.78 11.64 -1.51
C GLY A 97 13.74 12.14 -0.51
N ARG A 98 12.87 13.10 -0.90
CA ARG A 98 11.86 13.65 0.00
C ARG A 98 10.61 12.80 -0.02
N LEU A 99 10.04 12.60 1.17
CA LEU A 99 8.75 11.92 1.32
C LEU A 99 7.61 12.83 0.89
N LYS A 100 6.73 12.31 0.03
CA LYS A 100 5.51 12.97 -0.42
C LYS A 100 4.31 12.07 -0.16
N TRP A 101 3.25 12.63 0.39
CA TRP A 101 1.95 11.97 0.44
C TRP A 101 1.20 12.24 -0.86
N VAL A 102 0.68 11.20 -1.49
CA VAL A 102 -0.20 11.29 -2.65
C VAL A 102 -1.61 10.93 -2.23
N VAL A 103 -2.56 11.79 -2.60
CA VAL A 103 -3.99 11.61 -2.32
C VAL A 103 -4.75 11.62 -3.64
N ASP A 104 -5.50 10.55 -3.89
CA ASP A 104 -6.38 10.47 -5.04
C ASP A 104 -7.60 11.37 -4.89
N ILE A 105 -7.94 12.09 -5.96
CA ILE A 105 -9.06 13.04 -5.99
C ILE A 105 -10.12 12.54 -6.94
N TYR A 106 -11.37 12.62 -6.51
CA TYR A 106 -12.53 12.23 -7.28
C TYR A 106 -13.43 13.42 -7.60
N THR A 107 -13.94 13.42 -8.82
CA THR A 107 -15.11 14.21 -9.21
C THR A 107 -16.34 13.31 -9.18
N THR A 108 -17.41 13.75 -8.54
CA THR A 108 -18.66 12.99 -8.39
C THR A 108 -19.86 13.85 -8.73
N THR A 109 -20.93 13.21 -9.22
CA THR A 109 -22.25 13.84 -9.33
C THR A 109 -23.35 12.80 -9.28
N ASN A 110 -24.56 13.22 -8.92
CA ASN A 110 -25.79 12.42 -8.96
C ASN A 110 -26.69 12.77 -10.15
N ASN A 111 -26.24 13.66 -11.04
CA ASN A 111 -27.03 14.21 -12.14
C ASN A 111 -26.64 13.64 -13.51
N TYR A 112 -25.87 12.55 -13.56
CA TYR A 112 -25.49 11.95 -14.85
C TYR A 112 -26.68 11.17 -15.43
N PRO A 113 -27.16 11.51 -16.63
CA PRO A 113 -28.38 10.93 -17.16
C PRO A 113 -28.20 9.44 -17.48
N TYR A 114 -29.25 8.65 -17.27
CA TYR A 114 -29.29 7.20 -17.58
C TYR A 114 -28.20 6.35 -16.90
N SER A 115 -27.59 6.85 -15.81
CA SER A 115 -26.63 6.09 -15.02
C SER A 115 -27.25 5.57 -13.72
N GLN A 116 -26.84 4.38 -13.31
CA GLN A 116 -27.26 3.79 -12.05
C GLN A 116 -26.62 4.53 -10.87
N THR A 117 -27.45 4.90 -9.90
CA THR A 117 -26.99 5.43 -8.62
C THR A 117 -26.37 4.31 -7.77
N MET A 118 -25.16 4.55 -7.28
CA MET A 118 -24.41 3.64 -6.43
C MET A 118 -24.50 4.05 -4.95
N GLY A 119 -23.91 3.24 -4.06
CA GLY A 119 -23.70 3.62 -2.66
C GLY A 119 -22.99 4.97 -2.56
N GLY A 120 -23.44 5.83 -1.66
CA GLY A 120 -22.97 7.22 -1.55
C GLY A 120 -23.76 8.23 -2.39
N GLY A 121 -24.78 7.80 -3.15
CA GLY A 121 -25.77 8.67 -3.77
C GLY A 121 -25.34 9.34 -5.08
N TYR A 122 -24.12 9.09 -5.56
CA TYR A 122 -23.65 9.53 -6.87
C TYR A 122 -23.94 8.47 -7.94
N ASN A 123 -24.02 8.91 -9.19
CA ASN A 123 -24.14 8.06 -10.38
C ASN A 123 -23.05 8.37 -11.43
N TYR A 124 -22.05 9.15 -11.02
CA TYR A 124 -20.84 9.47 -11.77
C TYR A 124 -19.67 9.58 -10.80
N ILE A 125 -18.55 8.96 -11.18
CA ILE A 125 -17.28 9.10 -10.48
C ILE A 125 -16.12 8.99 -11.48
N ARG A 126 -15.12 9.85 -11.33
CA ARG A 126 -13.82 9.78 -12.02
C ARG A 126 -12.71 10.10 -11.04
N ASN A 127 -11.49 9.66 -11.32
CA ASN A 127 -10.27 10.06 -10.60
C ASN A 127 -9.40 10.99 -11.47
N PRO A 128 -9.80 12.26 -11.65
CA PRO A 128 -9.13 13.10 -12.64
C PRO A 128 -7.94 13.89 -12.11
N ALA A 129 -7.69 13.86 -10.81
CA ALA A 129 -6.63 14.64 -10.19
C ALA A 129 -6.02 13.91 -8.99
N LYS A 130 -4.87 14.40 -8.54
CA LYS A 130 -4.18 13.95 -7.35
C LYS A 130 -3.62 15.15 -6.59
N ALA A 131 -3.68 15.12 -5.27
CA ALA A 131 -2.97 16.06 -4.42
C ALA A 131 -1.65 15.43 -3.97
N VAL A 132 -0.57 16.19 -4.02
CA VAL A 132 0.74 15.82 -3.50
C VAL A 132 1.05 16.75 -2.34
N VAL A 133 1.23 16.18 -1.16
CA VAL A 133 1.56 16.90 0.06
C VAL A 133 2.99 16.58 0.46
N ASP A 134 3.82 17.60 0.61
CA ASP A 134 5.17 17.42 1.13
C ASP A 134 5.13 16.97 2.59
N ALA A 135 5.82 15.88 2.94
CA ALA A 135 5.76 15.36 4.30
C ALA A 135 6.50 16.25 5.32
N TYR A 136 7.40 17.12 4.86
CA TYR A 136 8.22 17.96 5.71
C TYR A 136 7.52 19.29 6.06
N ASP A 137 7.08 20.04 5.05
CA ASP A 137 6.43 21.35 5.27
C ASP A 137 4.90 21.33 5.07
N GLY A 138 4.35 20.27 4.49
CA GLY A 138 2.92 20.16 4.24
C GLY A 138 2.44 21.04 3.07
N ASP A 139 3.33 21.55 2.23
CA ASP A 139 2.95 22.22 0.99
C ASP A 139 2.13 21.28 0.11
N VAL A 140 0.99 21.76 -0.40
CA VAL A 140 0.03 20.97 -1.19
C VAL A 140 0.06 21.43 -2.63
N LYS A 141 0.19 20.48 -3.56
CA LYS A 141 0.07 20.69 -5.00
C LYS A 141 -1.01 19.82 -5.59
N TYR A 142 -1.90 20.38 -6.39
CA TYR A 142 -2.97 19.65 -7.07
C TYR A 142 -2.61 19.46 -8.54
N TYR A 143 -2.49 18.21 -9.00
CA TYR A 143 -2.22 17.90 -10.40
C TYR A 143 -3.44 17.26 -11.04
N ILE A 144 -3.84 17.76 -12.21
CA ILE A 144 -4.86 17.12 -13.04
C ILE A 144 -4.18 16.02 -13.87
N THR A 145 -4.59 14.78 -13.68
CA THR A 145 -4.06 13.59 -14.36
C THR A 145 -4.96 13.11 -15.50
N ASP A 146 -6.27 13.42 -15.45
CA ASP A 146 -7.21 13.16 -16.55
C ASP A 146 -7.84 14.48 -17.02
N GLN A 147 -7.31 15.00 -18.12
CA GLN A 147 -7.83 16.19 -18.80
C GLN A 147 -9.05 15.87 -19.68
N ALA A 148 -9.67 14.69 -19.62
CA ALA A 148 -10.93 14.41 -20.30
C ALA A 148 -12.15 14.74 -19.42
N ASP A 149 -11.99 14.74 -18.09
CA ASP A 149 -13.10 14.93 -17.15
C ASP A 149 -13.70 16.35 -17.24
N PRO A 150 -15.02 16.48 -17.48
CA PRO A 150 -15.66 17.79 -17.63
C PRO A 150 -15.80 18.55 -16.31
N ILE A 151 -15.90 17.85 -15.17
CA ILE A 151 -16.11 18.46 -13.86
C ILE A 151 -14.82 19.12 -13.38
N ILE A 152 -13.67 18.44 -13.50
CA ILE A 152 -12.36 18.98 -13.12
C ILE A 152 -12.00 20.19 -13.97
N LYS A 153 -12.33 20.17 -15.27
CA LYS A 153 -12.15 21.33 -16.16
C LYS A 153 -12.95 22.55 -15.71
N ALA A 154 -14.16 22.34 -15.19
CA ALA A 154 -14.96 23.42 -14.66
C ALA A 154 -14.30 24.02 -13.40
N TYR A 155 -13.79 23.17 -12.51
CA TYR A 155 -13.06 23.61 -11.32
C TYR A 155 -11.72 24.28 -11.64
N GLU A 156 -10.97 23.77 -12.62
CA GLU A 156 -9.72 24.38 -13.09
C GLU A 156 -9.96 25.81 -13.59
N LYS A 157 -11.05 26.04 -14.33
CA LYS A 157 -11.44 27.38 -14.78
C LYS A 157 -11.93 28.28 -13.64
N ALA A 158 -12.67 27.73 -12.68
CA ALA A 158 -13.18 28.48 -11.54
C ALA A 158 -12.08 28.87 -10.53
N TYR A 159 -11.03 28.04 -10.42
CA TYR A 159 -9.90 28.22 -9.50
C TYR A 159 -8.54 28.12 -10.22
N PRO A 160 -8.16 29.13 -11.03
CA PRO A 160 -6.98 29.07 -11.91
C PRO A 160 -5.63 28.94 -11.20
N THR A 161 -5.59 29.13 -9.87
CA THR A 161 -4.38 29.06 -9.04
C THR A 161 -4.33 27.81 -8.17
N LEU A 162 -5.41 27.01 -8.13
CA LEU A 162 -5.47 25.81 -7.28
C LEU A 162 -4.68 24.64 -7.88
N PHE A 163 -4.85 24.42 -9.18
CA PHE A 163 -4.22 23.33 -9.90
C PHE A 163 -2.90 23.77 -10.53
N GLU A 164 -1.92 22.87 -10.49
CA GLU A 164 -0.63 23.04 -11.14
C GLU A 164 -0.81 23.09 -12.66
N LYS A 165 -0.14 24.06 -13.29
CA LYS A 165 -0.16 24.22 -14.76
C LYS A 165 0.76 23.23 -15.46
N THR A 166 1.73 22.70 -14.73
CA THR A 166 2.64 21.67 -15.21
C THR A 166 2.08 20.29 -14.92
N ALA A 167 2.42 19.32 -15.76
CA ALA A 167 2.13 17.93 -15.48
C ALA A 167 2.81 17.48 -14.17
N MET A 168 2.25 16.44 -13.55
CA MET A 168 2.90 15.76 -12.43
C MET A 168 4.29 15.26 -12.87
N PRO A 169 5.35 15.47 -12.07
CA PRO A 169 6.69 14.96 -12.36
C PRO A 169 6.71 13.45 -12.64
N ASP A 170 7.56 13.01 -13.58
CA ASP A 170 7.64 11.62 -14.02
C ASP A 170 8.05 10.63 -12.91
N ASP A 171 8.90 11.07 -11.97
CA ASP A 171 9.28 10.29 -10.79
C ASP A 171 8.06 10.02 -9.90
N LEU A 172 7.25 11.05 -9.62
CA LEU A 172 6.01 10.87 -8.86
C LEU A 172 4.99 10.01 -9.61
N LEU A 173 4.87 10.20 -10.93
CA LEU A 173 3.99 9.37 -11.77
C LEU A 173 4.36 7.90 -11.74
N SER A 174 5.65 7.57 -11.59
CA SER A 174 6.12 6.18 -11.50
C SER A 174 5.68 5.45 -10.22
N HIS A 175 5.29 6.22 -9.19
CA HIS A 175 4.81 5.69 -7.91
C HIS A 175 3.29 5.73 -7.76
N VAL A 176 2.57 6.25 -8.75
CA VAL A 176 1.11 6.32 -8.70
C VAL A 176 0.51 4.92 -8.72
N ARG A 177 -0.43 4.68 -7.80
CA ARG A 177 -1.24 3.46 -7.76
C ARG A 177 -2.67 3.72 -8.24
N TYR A 178 -3.35 2.69 -8.74
CA TYR A 178 -4.76 2.83 -9.14
C TYR A 178 -5.67 2.86 -7.92
N PRO A 179 -6.57 3.85 -7.77
CA PRO A 179 -7.34 4.06 -6.54
C PRO A 179 -8.30 2.93 -6.15
N GLU A 180 -8.31 2.59 -4.86
CA GLU A 180 -9.15 1.52 -4.29
C GLU A 180 -10.65 1.84 -4.34
N ALA A 181 -11.07 3.04 -3.95
CA ALA A 181 -12.50 3.38 -3.92
C ALA A 181 -13.11 3.36 -5.32
N LEU A 182 -12.44 3.96 -6.32
CA LEU A 182 -12.89 3.91 -7.71
C LEU A 182 -12.94 2.47 -8.21
N PHE A 183 -11.90 1.68 -7.94
CA PHE A 183 -11.84 0.28 -8.34
C PHE A 183 -12.98 -0.54 -7.72
N LYS A 184 -13.29 -0.35 -6.43
CA LYS A 184 -14.39 -1.03 -5.75
C LYS A 184 -15.75 -0.66 -6.34
N VAL A 185 -15.96 0.59 -6.74
CA VAL A 185 -17.19 1.00 -7.47
C VAL A 185 -17.28 0.28 -8.82
N GLN A 186 -16.21 0.30 -9.60
CA GLN A 186 -16.15 -0.36 -10.90
C GLN A 186 -16.40 -1.87 -10.76
N ALA A 187 -15.79 -2.51 -9.77
CA ALA A 187 -15.96 -3.93 -9.49
C ALA A 187 -17.41 -4.29 -9.12
N ASN A 188 -18.06 -3.47 -8.29
CA ASN A 188 -19.45 -3.67 -7.91
C ASN A 188 -20.42 -3.54 -9.09
N ILE A 189 -20.22 -2.53 -9.95
CA ILE A 189 -21.01 -2.36 -11.18
C ILE A 189 -20.80 -3.57 -12.09
N PHE A 190 -19.54 -3.95 -12.31
CA PHE A 190 -19.18 -5.02 -13.23
C PHE A 190 -19.74 -6.39 -12.81
N ALA A 191 -19.87 -6.64 -11.50
CA ALA A 191 -20.47 -7.86 -10.95
C ALA A 191 -21.88 -8.15 -11.51
N THR A 192 -22.62 -7.10 -11.92
CA THR A 192 -23.94 -7.23 -12.55
C THR A 192 -23.88 -7.00 -14.07
N TYR A 193 -23.21 -5.95 -14.55
CA TYR A 193 -23.28 -5.53 -15.96
C TYR A 193 -22.37 -6.31 -16.92
N HIS A 194 -21.54 -7.23 -16.43
CA HIS A 194 -20.85 -8.17 -17.30
C HIS A 194 -21.84 -9.10 -18.05
N MET A 195 -23.07 -9.26 -17.53
CA MET A 195 -24.15 -10.02 -18.17
C MET A 195 -24.79 -9.21 -19.30
N THR A 196 -24.48 -9.56 -20.55
CA THR A 196 -25.02 -8.88 -21.73
C THR A 196 -26.30 -9.50 -22.29
N ASN A 197 -26.60 -10.77 -21.95
CA ASN A 197 -27.84 -11.42 -22.36
C ASN A 197 -29.01 -10.96 -21.48
N ALA A 198 -30.06 -10.41 -22.09
CA ALA A 198 -31.21 -9.83 -21.38
C ALA A 198 -31.94 -10.83 -20.49
N GLY A 199 -32.10 -12.09 -20.92
CA GLY A 199 -32.73 -13.14 -20.13
C GLY A 199 -31.89 -13.52 -18.91
N SER A 200 -30.57 -13.64 -19.08
CA SER A 200 -29.64 -13.89 -17.98
C SER A 200 -29.58 -12.72 -17.00
N PHE A 201 -29.60 -11.49 -17.50
CA PHE A 201 -29.62 -10.27 -16.70
C PHE A 201 -30.90 -10.19 -15.86
N TYR A 202 -32.07 -10.36 -16.49
CA TYR A 202 -33.37 -10.34 -15.80
C TYR A 202 -33.47 -11.42 -14.71
N ASN A 203 -32.97 -12.63 -14.99
CA ASN A 203 -33.03 -13.75 -14.05
C ASN A 203 -31.85 -13.81 -13.06
N ARG A 204 -30.88 -12.90 -13.18
CA ARG A 204 -29.61 -12.93 -12.45
C ARG A 204 -28.96 -14.33 -12.47
N SER A 205 -28.93 -14.97 -13.65
CA SER A 205 -28.54 -16.38 -13.77
C SER A 205 -27.02 -16.59 -13.65
N ASP A 206 -26.22 -15.57 -13.96
CA ASP A 206 -24.75 -15.55 -13.86
C ASP A 206 -24.30 -14.33 -13.03
N ALA A 207 -25.08 -13.95 -12.03
CA ALA A 207 -24.73 -12.81 -11.17
C ALA A 207 -23.54 -13.16 -10.28
N TRP A 208 -22.60 -12.21 -10.18
CA TRP A 208 -21.41 -12.34 -9.36
C TRP A 208 -21.51 -11.43 -8.14
N LYS A 209 -20.68 -11.71 -7.13
CA LYS A 209 -20.41 -10.82 -6.00
C LYS A 209 -18.90 -10.76 -5.77
N ILE A 210 -18.42 -9.64 -5.22
CA ILE A 210 -17.05 -9.60 -4.70
C ILE A 210 -16.92 -10.71 -3.66
N ALA A 211 -15.79 -11.43 -3.69
CA ALA A 211 -15.58 -12.53 -2.75
C ALA A 211 -15.57 -12.02 -1.30
N MET A 212 -15.95 -12.88 -0.37
CA MET A 212 -15.99 -12.53 1.05
C MET A 212 -14.79 -13.11 1.77
N GLU A 213 -14.32 -12.45 2.83
CA GLU A 213 -13.27 -12.93 3.74
C GLU A 213 -13.75 -12.89 5.19
N HIS A 214 -13.03 -13.57 6.06
CA HIS A 214 -13.29 -13.51 7.49
C HIS A 214 -13.10 -12.06 7.99
N SER A 215 -14.03 -11.55 8.80
CA SER A 215 -13.84 -10.25 9.43
C SER A 215 -12.99 -10.40 10.69
N GLN A 216 -12.12 -9.44 10.98
CA GLN A 216 -11.34 -9.45 12.22
C GLN A 216 -12.27 -9.44 13.45
N GLY A 217 -12.10 -10.42 14.34
CA GLY A 217 -12.86 -10.55 15.58
C GLY A 217 -13.59 -11.88 15.71
N GLN A 218 -13.59 -12.47 16.91
CA GLN A 218 -14.20 -13.77 17.15
C GLN A 218 -15.73 -13.71 16.94
N GLY A 219 -16.26 -14.52 16.02
CA GLY A 219 -17.69 -14.54 15.69
C GLY A 219 -18.16 -13.41 14.76
N ALA A 220 -17.23 -12.66 14.16
CA ALA A 220 -17.56 -11.64 13.17
C ALA A 220 -18.15 -12.29 11.90
N GLN A 221 -19.10 -11.60 11.28
CA GLN A 221 -19.68 -12.06 10.01
C GLN A 221 -18.67 -11.87 8.88
N PRO A 222 -18.70 -12.72 7.83
CA PRO A 222 -17.91 -12.50 6.63
C PRO A 222 -18.17 -11.10 6.07
N LYS A 223 -17.09 -10.43 5.64
CA LYS A 223 -17.15 -9.13 4.98
C LYS A 223 -16.72 -9.27 3.52
N GLU A 224 -17.10 -8.32 2.67
CA GLU A 224 -16.52 -8.23 1.33
C GLU A 224 -15.01 -8.01 1.46
N MET A 225 -14.25 -8.69 0.60
CA MET A 225 -12.83 -8.46 0.49
C MET A 225 -12.54 -7.03 0.07
N ASP A 226 -11.51 -6.46 0.69
CA ASP A 226 -10.94 -5.21 0.24
C ASP A 226 -9.97 -5.47 -0.93
N ALA A 227 -9.85 -4.49 -1.81
CA ALA A 227 -8.94 -4.59 -2.94
C ALA A 227 -7.50 -4.58 -2.41
N TYR A 228 -6.62 -5.39 -3.00
CA TYR A 228 -5.23 -5.46 -2.56
C TYR A 228 -4.28 -5.30 -3.73
N TYR A 229 -3.19 -4.57 -3.49
CA TYR A 229 -2.11 -4.42 -4.45
C TYR A 229 -1.21 -5.63 -4.43
N ASN A 230 -0.83 -6.10 -5.60
CA ASN A 230 0.10 -7.19 -5.75
C ASN A 230 1.05 -6.91 -6.92
N LEU A 231 2.34 -7.16 -6.70
CA LEU A 231 3.35 -7.08 -7.75
C LEU A 231 3.40 -8.43 -8.45
N MET A 232 2.93 -8.48 -9.69
CA MET A 232 2.88 -9.74 -10.43
C MET A 232 2.94 -9.54 -11.94
N LYS A 233 3.14 -10.64 -12.65
CA LYS A 233 2.91 -10.72 -14.09
C LYS A 233 1.45 -11.07 -14.30
N LEU A 234 0.68 -10.18 -14.93
CA LEU A 234 -0.72 -10.46 -15.24
C LEU A 234 -0.81 -11.57 -16.31
N PRO A 235 -1.43 -12.74 -15.98
CA PRO A 235 -1.54 -13.86 -16.92
C PRO A 235 -2.18 -13.43 -18.24
N ASP A 236 -1.64 -13.91 -19.36
CA ASP A 236 -2.12 -13.65 -20.72
C ASP A 236 -2.14 -12.16 -21.15
N VAL A 237 -1.62 -11.25 -20.33
CA VAL A 237 -1.60 -9.80 -20.59
C VAL A 237 -0.19 -9.23 -20.70
N SER A 238 0.70 -9.60 -19.77
CA SER A 238 2.06 -9.05 -19.72
C SER A 238 3.05 -10.05 -19.13
N ASP A 239 4.23 -10.16 -19.77
CA ASP A 239 5.38 -10.90 -19.23
C ASP A 239 6.24 -10.07 -18.25
N LYS A 240 5.94 -8.76 -18.12
CA LYS A 240 6.57 -7.85 -17.17
C LYS A 240 5.82 -7.84 -15.85
N GLU A 241 6.58 -7.80 -14.76
CA GLU A 241 6.02 -7.53 -13.44
C GLU A 241 5.48 -6.11 -13.40
N GLU A 242 4.27 -5.96 -12.89
CA GLU A 242 3.58 -4.68 -12.75
C GLU A 242 2.77 -4.66 -11.45
N LEU A 243 2.52 -3.47 -10.92
CA LEU A 243 1.69 -3.32 -9.73
C LEU A 243 0.21 -3.35 -10.14
N ALA A 244 -0.51 -4.37 -9.69
CA ALA A 244 -1.91 -4.56 -9.99
C ALA A 244 -2.76 -4.46 -8.71
N LEU A 245 -3.84 -3.69 -8.76
CA LEU A 245 -4.88 -3.70 -7.72
C LEU A 245 -5.91 -4.77 -8.07
N MET A 246 -6.20 -5.70 -7.17
CA MET A 246 -6.96 -6.91 -7.50
C MET A 246 -8.17 -7.13 -6.61
N LEU A 247 -9.23 -7.70 -7.19
CA LEU A 247 -10.42 -8.20 -6.48
C LEU A 247 -10.93 -9.52 -7.06
N PRO A 248 -11.10 -10.56 -6.25
CA PRO A 248 -11.74 -11.81 -6.65
C PRO A 248 -13.28 -11.71 -6.71
N TYR A 249 -13.89 -12.48 -7.61
CA TYR A 249 -15.33 -12.68 -7.72
C TYR A 249 -15.75 -14.12 -7.45
N THR A 250 -16.88 -14.25 -6.76
CA THR A 250 -17.61 -15.51 -6.57
C THR A 250 -19.00 -15.42 -7.22
N LEU A 251 -19.63 -16.56 -7.46
CA LEU A 251 -21.04 -16.56 -7.86
C LEU A 251 -21.91 -16.01 -6.71
N GLU A 252 -22.97 -15.28 -7.05
CA GLU A 252 -23.89 -14.74 -6.04
C GLU A 252 -24.58 -15.86 -5.24
N LYS A 253 -24.95 -16.95 -5.92
CA LYS A 253 -25.69 -18.09 -5.34
C LYS A 253 -24.81 -19.27 -4.92
N LYS A 254 -23.52 -19.28 -5.29
CA LYS A 254 -22.57 -20.34 -4.95
C LYS A 254 -21.29 -19.69 -4.51
N GLU A 255 -20.65 -20.21 -3.47
CA GLU A 255 -19.40 -19.63 -2.98
C GLU A 255 -18.21 -19.86 -3.93
N ASN A 256 -18.38 -20.48 -5.09
CA ASN A 256 -17.31 -20.76 -6.04
C ASN A 256 -16.69 -19.50 -6.66
N MET A 257 -15.36 -19.51 -6.77
CA MET A 257 -14.62 -18.51 -7.53
C MET A 257 -14.94 -18.61 -9.03
N VAL A 258 -15.16 -17.46 -9.68
CA VAL A 258 -15.46 -17.39 -11.13
C VAL A 258 -14.54 -16.48 -11.91
N SER A 259 -13.97 -15.49 -11.24
CA SER A 259 -13.12 -14.51 -11.90
C SER A 259 -12.30 -13.74 -10.87
N TRP A 260 -11.30 -13.01 -11.35
CA TRP A 260 -10.77 -11.85 -10.65
C TRP A 260 -10.68 -10.68 -11.63
N LEU A 261 -10.81 -9.48 -11.07
CA LEU A 261 -10.57 -8.22 -11.76
C LEU A 261 -9.25 -7.63 -11.26
N ALA A 262 -8.45 -7.08 -12.15
CA ALA A 262 -7.30 -6.27 -11.80
C ALA A 262 -7.35 -4.90 -12.48
N ALA A 263 -6.83 -3.88 -11.82
CA ALA A 263 -6.50 -2.60 -12.41
C ALA A 263 -4.99 -2.41 -12.43
N ARG A 264 -4.46 -2.02 -13.58
CA ARG A 264 -3.02 -1.81 -13.79
C ARG A 264 -2.62 -0.42 -13.28
N SER A 265 -1.55 -0.35 -12.50
CA SER A 265 -1.02 0.92 -11.95
C SER A 265 0.18 1.48 -12.72
N ASP A 266 0.85 0.66 -13.52
CA ASP A 266 2.03 1.10 -14.27
C ASP A 266 1.67 2.10 -15.37
N LYS A 267 2.49 3.15 -15.53
CA LYS A 267 2.23 4.35 -16.36
C LYS A 267 1.64 4.07 -17.74
N ASP A 268 2.25 3.19 -18.52
CA ASP A 268 1.83 2.90 -19.91
C ASP A 268 0.41 2.29 -20.00
N HIS A 269 -0.07 1.71 -18.89
CA HIS A 269 -1.31 0.96 -18.83
C HIS A 269 -2.21 1.42 -17.69
N TYR A 270 -1.93 2.59 -17.11
CA TYR A 270 -2.62 3.10 -15.92
C TYR A 270 -4.14 3.11 -16.13
N GLY A 271 -4.85 2.46 -15.20
CA GLY A 271 -6.31 2.40 -15.20
C GLY A 271 -6.94 1.46 -16.22
N GLN A 272 -6.13 0.67 -16.94
CA GLN A 272 -6.67 -0.45 -17.72
C GLN A 272 -7.15 -1.55 -16.78
N LEU A 273 -8.41 -1.96 -16.94
CA LEU A 273 -9.00 -3.07 -16.21
C LEU A 273 -8.80 -4.37 -16.98
N VAL A 274 -8.29 -5.38 -16.29
CA VAL A 274 -8.06 -6.73 -16.80
C VAL A 274 -8.99 -7.68 -16.06
N LEU A 275 -9.80 -8.42 -16.80
CA LEU A 275 -10.68 -9.44 -16.24
C LEU A 275 -10.20 -10.82 -16.64
N TYR A 276 -9.88 -11.64 -15.64
CA TYR A 276 -9.56 -13.03 -15.86
C TYR A 276 -10.73 -13.91 -15.43
N LYS A 277 -11.26 -14.71 -16.36
CA LYS A 277 -12.39 -15.61 -16.10
C LYS A 277 -11.90 -17.04 -15.98
N PHE A 278 -12.34 -17.75 -14.94
CA PHE A 278 -12.06 -19.17 -14.82
C PHE A 278 -12.93 -19.98 -15.81
N PRO A 279 -12.44 -21.13 -16.31
CA PRO A 279 -13.21 -21.98 -17.22
C PRO A 279 -14.55 -22.40 -16.62
N LYS A 280 -15.62 -22.31 -17.40
CA LYS A 280 -16.94 -22.79 -16.98
C LYS A 280 -16.89 -24.31 -16.80
N GLY A 281 -17.34 -24.80 -15.64
CA GLY A 281 -17.40 -26.22 -15.31
C GLY A 281 -16.29 -26.71 -14.37
N GLU A 282 -15.24 -25.91 -14.16
CA GLU A 282 -14.26 -26.18 -13.11
C GLU A 282 -14.76 -25.68 -11.75
N ASN A 283 -14.66 -26.54 -10.74
CA ASN A 283 -15.06 -26.21 -9.38
C ASN A 283 -13.90 -25.52 -8.65
N VAL A 284 -13.72 -24.22 -8.89
CA VAL A 284 -12.69 -23.43 -8.21
C VAL A 284 -13.20 -23.00 -6.83
N TYR A 285 -12.40 -23.27 -5.79
CA TYR A 285 -12.80 -22.98 -4.42
C TYR A 285 -12.97 -21.49 -4.18
N GLY A 286 -14.09 -21.13 -3.55
CA GLY A 286 -14.33 -19.81 -2.98
C GLY A 286 -13.33 -19.40 -1.92
N THR A 287 -13.18 -18.11 -1.69
CA THR A 287 -12.49 -17.59 -0.49
C THR A 287 -13.17 -18.09 0.78
N GLU A 288 -14.50 -17.97 0.89
CA GLU A 288 -15.28 -18.50 2.02
C GLU A 288 -15.11 -20.02 2.19
N GLN A 289 -14.96 -20.76 1.08
CA GLN A 289 -14.74 -22.20 1.13
C GLN A 289 -13.33 -22.53 1.64
N ILE A 290 -12.32 -21.78 1.23
CA ILE A 290 -10.95 -21.92 1.72
C ILE A 290 -10.88 -21.58 3.21
N GLU A 291 -11.48 -20.48 3.64
CA GLU A 291 -11.59 -20.07 5.05
C GLU A 291 -12.19 -21.19 5.91
N LYS A 292 -13.35 -21.73 5.51
CA LYS A 292 -13.98 -22.85 6.22
C LYS A 292 -13.07 -24.09 6.29
N ARG A 293 -12.32 -24.35 5.21
CA ARG A 293 -11.37 -25.48 5.19
C ARG A 293 -10.19 -25.25 6.13
N ILE A 294 -9.65 -24.02 6.17
CA ILE A 294 -8.59 -23.61 7.10
C ILE A 294 -9.07 -23.78 8.55
N GLU A 295 -10.26 -23.28 8.88
CA GLU A 295 -10.85 -23.39 10.22
C GLU A 295 -11.10 -24.85 10.64
N SER A 296 -11.46 -25.70 9.68
CA SER A 296 -11.74 -27.13 9.90
C SER A 296 -10.49 -28.03 9.89
N ASP A 297 -9.33 -27.50 9.48
CA ASP A 297 -8.10 -28.27 9.45
C ASP A 297 -7.66 -28.62 10.89
N PRO A 298 -7.47 -29.91 11.24
CA PRO A 298 -7.21 -30.31 12.62
C PRO A 298 -5.93 -29.71 13.23
N GLU A 299 -4.86 -29.58 12.44
CA GLU A 299 -3.58 -29.07 12.94
C GLU A 299 -3.66 -27.55 13.10
N ILE A 300 -4.23 -26.84 12.11
CA ILE A 300 -4.43 -25.39 12.19
C ILE A 300 -5.37 -25.04 13.34
N SER A 301 -6.53 -25.70 13.44
CA SER A 301 -7.55 -25.42 14.45
C SER A 301 -7.02 -25.65 15.87
N LYS A 302 -6.20 -26.69 16.07
CA LYS A 302 -5.50 -26.95 17.33
C LYS A 302 -4.55 -25.81 17.70
N ASP A 303 -3.68 -25.40 16.80
CA ASP A 303 -2.72 -24.30 17.03
C ASP A 303 -3.44 -22.97 17.31
N MET A 304 -4.47 -22.62 16.52
CA MET A 304 -5.28 -21.42 16.74
C MET A 304 -5.95 -21.43 18.13
N SER A 305 -6.51 -22.57 18.53
CA SER A 305 -7.17 -22.72 19.82
C SER A 305 -6.19 -22.60 20.98
N LEU A 306 -4.99 -23.17 20.85
CA LEU A 306 -3.92 -23.05 21.84
C LEU A 306 -3.51 -21.57 22.02
N TRP A 307 -3.29 -20.83 20.94
CA TRP A 307 -2.93 -19.42 21.04
C TRP A 307 -4.02 -18.54 21.64
N ARG A 308 -5.29 -18.80 21.33
CA ARG A 308 -6.43 -18.09 21.94
C ARG A 308 -6.55 -18.36 23.44
N SER A 309 -6.19 -19.55 23.92
CA SER A 309 -6.28 -19.90 25.35
C SER A 309 -5.17 -19.29 26.22
N GLY A 310 -4.04 -18.90 25.64
CA GLY A 310 -2.89 -18.32 26.34
C GLY A 310 -2.97 -16.82 26.66
N GLY A 311 -4.16 -16.22 26.67
CA GLY A 311 -4.32 -14.77 26.87
C GLY A 311 -3.77 -13.91 25.71
N SER A 312 -3.68 -14.50 24.51
CA SER A 312 -3.29 -13.80 23.29
C SER A 312 -4.49 -13.71 22.33
N ASN A 313 -4.55 -12.63 21.56
CA ASN A 313 -5.54 -12.48 20.50
C ASN A 313 -4.91 -12.96 19.19
N VAL A 314 -5.55 -13.93 18.56
CA VAL A 314 -5.17 -14.42 17.22
C VAL A 314 -5.93 -13.62 16.18
N ILE A 315 -5.21 -13.03 15.24
CA ILE A 315 -5.75 -12.19 14.19
C ILE A 315 -5.41 -12.84 12.85
N PRO A 316 -6.40 -13.48 12.20
CA PRO A 316 -6.32 -13.79 10.77
C PRO A 316 -6.08 -12.49 9.99
N GLY A 317 -5.06 -12.49 9.14
CA GLY A 317 -4.80 -11.40 8.21
C GLY A 317 -5.72 -11.47 7.00
N ASN A 318 -5.53 -10.55 6.06
CA ASN A 318 -6.31 -10.56 4.82
C ASN A 318 -5.92 -11.77 3.96
N LEU A 319 -6.91 -12.43 3.38
CA LEU A 319 -6.69 -13.56 2.47
C LEU A 319 -6.28 -13.05 1.09
N LEU A 320 -5.09 -13.41 0.61
CA LEU A 320 -4.63 -13.04 -0.73
C LEU A 320 -4.96 -14.16 -1.72
N VAL A 321 -5.60 -13.81 -2.84
CA VAL A 321 -6.01 -14.76 -3.89
C VAL A 321 -5.13 -14.54 -5.12
N ILE A 322 -4.04 -15.30 -5.22
CA ILE A 322 -3.00 -15.09 -6.22
C ILE A 322 -3.17 -16.07 -7.38
N PRO A 323 -3.53 -15.60 -8.59
CA PRO A 323 -3.57 -16.46 -9.77
C PRO A 323 -2.15 -16.86 -10.18
N VAL A 324 -1.92 -18.15 -10.35
CA VAL A 324 -0.65 -18.69 -10.84
C VAL A 324 -0.96 -19.66 -11.97
N ASN A 325 -0.62 -19.28 -13.21
CA ASN A 325 -1.01 -20.00 -14.42
C ASN A 325 -2.53 -20.24 -14.47
N ARG A 326 -2.96 -21.50 -14.43
CA ARG A 326 -4.38 -21.93 -14.45
C ARG A 326 -4.89 -22.37 -13.08
N SER A 327 -4.27 -21.90 -12.02
CA SER A 327 -4.64 -22.27 -10.65
C SER A 327 -4.56 -21.06 -9.72
N ILE A 328 -5.07 -21.23 -8.50
CA ILE A 328 -5.09 -20.17 -7.51
C ILE A 328 -4.30 -20.62 -6.29
N LEU A 329 -3.42 -19.74 -5.83
CA LEU A 329 -2.74 -19.83 -4.57
C LEU A 329 -3.43 -18.90 -3.59
N TYR A 330 -3.85 -19.42 -2.44
CA TYR A 330 -4.40 -18.62 -1.35
C TYR A 330 -3.34 -18.47 -0.28
N VAL A 331 -3.12 -17.25 0.20
CA VAL A 331 -2.10 -16.94 1.21
C VAL A 331 -2.73 -16.08 2.30
N GLU A 332 -2.64 -16.55 3.55
CA GLU A 332 -3.20 -15.84 4.70
C GLU A 332 -2.16 -15.77 5.83
N PRO A 333 -1.70 -14.57 6.22
CA PRO A 333 -0.83 -14.42 7.37
C PRO A 333 -1.65 -14.50 8.66
N VAL A 334 -1.09 -15.13 9.70
CA VAL A 334 -1.68 -15.20 11.04
C VAL A 334 -0.84 -14.40 12.00
N TYR A 335 -1.45 -13.39 12.62
CA TYR A 335 -0.83 -12.54 13.61
C TYR A 335 -1.27 -12.92 15.03
N ILE A 336 -0.40 -12.66 15.99
CA ILE A 336 -0.73 -12.75 17.42
C ILE A 336 -0.40 -11.43 18.10
N THR A 337 -1.32 -10.97 18.96
CA THR A 337 -1.10 -9.86 19.89
C THR A 337 -1.29 -10.32 21.33
N ALA A 338 -0.49 -9.76 22.25
CA ALA A 338 -0.75 -9.92 23.68
C ALA A 338 -1.97 -9.08 24.09
N THR A 339 -2.68 -9.45 25.16
CA THR A 339 -3.87 -8.73 25.66
C THR A 339 -3.59 -7.41 26.40
N GLY A 340 -2.42 -6.80 26.19
CA GLY A 340 -2.01 -5.52 26.80
C GLY A 340 -2.28 -4.29 25.92
N GLN A 341 -2.30 -3.09 26.53
CA GLN A 341 -2.62 -1.81 25.85
C GLN A 341 -1.61 -1.36 24.78
N THR A 342 -0.42 -1.95 24.72
CA THR A 342 0.68 -1.57 23.81
C THR A 342 1.28 -2.76 23.06
N SER A 343 0.47 -3.79 22.77
CA SER A 343 0.97 -4.95 22.02
C SER A 343 0.94 -4.70 20.51
N LEU A 344 2.09 -4.93 19.85
CA LEU A 344 2.19 -4.91 18.39
C LEU A 344 1.85 -6.30 17.83
N PRO A 345 1.05 -6.40 16.76
CA PRO A 345 0.83 -7.68 16.08
C PRO A 345 2.11 -8.22 15.46
N GLU A 346 2.44 -9.47 15.77
CA GLU A 346 3.56 -10.17 15.15
C GLU A 346 3.04 -11.30 14.27
N ILE A 347 3.56 -11.42 13.04
CA ILE A 347 3.29 -12.58 12.18
C ILE A 347 3.88 -13.81 12.86
N LYS A 348 3.05 -14.83 13.11
CA LYS A 348 3.48 -16.11 13.69
C LYS A 348 3.44 -17.26 12.71
N ARG A 349 2.52 -17.23 11.76
CA ARG A 349 2.41 -18.23 10.69
C ARG A 349 1.93 -17.59 9.39
N VAL A 350 2.15 -18.34 8.31
CA VAL A 350 1.57 -18.13 7.00
C VAL A 350 0.86 -19.43 6.61
N ILE A 351 -0.42 -19.32 6.30
CA ILE A 351 -1.24 -20.39 5.76
C ILE A 351 -1.22 -20.25 4.24
N VAL A 352 -0.94 -21.36 3.55
CA VAL A 352 -0.98 -21.43 2.09
C VAL A 352 -1.89 -22.57 1.69
N ALA A 353 -2.86 -22.28 0.83
CA ALA A 353 -3.70 -23.29 0.22
C ALA A 353 -3.52 -23.34 -1.30
N TYR A 354 -3.43 -24.54 -1.85
CA TYR A 354 -3.35 -24.80 -3.28
C TYR A 354 -4.06 -26.12 -3.62
N GLY A 355 -5.14 -26.02 -4.40
CA GLY A 355 -6.01 -27.16 -4.67
C GLY A 355 -6.58 -27.76 -3.37
N GLU A 356 -6.26 -29.01 -3.10
CA GLU A 356 -6.71 -29.71 -1.90
C GLU A 356 -5.76 -29.57 -0.69
N LYS A 357 -4.53 -29.09 -0.89
CA LYS A 357 -3.55 -28.98 0.18
C LYS A 357 -3.66 -27.64 0.91
N ILE A 358 -3.59 -27.69 2.24
CA ILE A 358 -3.50 -26.52 3.12
C ILE A 358 -2.31 -26.76 4.04
N ILE A 359 -1.40 -25.80 4.11
CA ILE A 359 -0.18 -25.89 4.89
C ILE A 359 0.00 -24.60 5.69
N MET A 360 0.21 -24.73 7.00
CA MET A 360 0.56 -23.62 7.87
C MET A 360 2.01 -23.75 8.35
N GLN A 361 2.83 -22.73 8.09
CA GLN A 361 4.26 -22.72 8.46
C GLN A 361 4.70 -21.35 8.98
N PRO A 362 5.86 -21.23 9.65
CA PRO A 362 6.37 -19.94 10.14
C PRO A 362 6.65 -18.92 9.04
N THR A 363 6.97 -19.36 7.83
CA THR A 363 7.29 -18.48 6.70
C THR A 363 6.57 -18.93 5.43
N LEU A 364 6.33 -17.98 4.52
CA LEU A 364 5.78 -18.26 3.20
C LEU A 364 6.64 -19.27 2.43
N GLU A 365 7.97 -19.15 2.50
CA GLU A 365 8.90 -20.08 1.85
C GLU A 365 8.71 -21.52 2.36
N LEU A 366 8.59 -21.73 3.66
CA LEU A 366 8.34 -23.06 4.23
C LEU A 366 6.97 -23.60 3.84
N ALA A 367 5.94 -22.75 3.81
CA ALA A 367 4.60 -23.14 3.41
C ALA A 367 4.56 -23.57 1.93
N LEU A 368 5.17 -22.78 1.03
CA LEU A 368 5.31 -23.10 -0.39
C LEU A 368 6.09 -24.38 -0.62
N LYS A 369 7.19 -24.60 0.13
CA LYS A 369 7.93 -25.85 0.11
C LYS A 369 7.06 -27.05 0.50
N GLY A 370 6.23 -26.89 1.53
CA GLY A 370 5.27 -27.92 1.95
C GLY A 370 4.22 -28.25 0.90
N ILE A 371 3.75 -27.25 0.15
CA ILE A 371 2.75 -27.42 -0.92
C ILE A 371 3.35 -28.16 -2.13
N PHE A 372 4.50 -27.67 -2.64
CA PHE A 372 5.05 -28.06 -3.93
C PHE A 372 6.20 -29.09 -3.86
N GLY A 373 6.72 -29.40 -2.67
CA GLY A 373 7.71 -30.47 -2.45
C GLY A 373 9.10 -30.22 -3.06
N GLY A 374 9.39 -29.00 -3.50
CA GLY A 374 10.67 -28.60 -4.12
C GLY A 374 11.40 -27.49 -3.35
N ALA A 375 12.64 -27.19 -3.74
CA ALA A 375 13.30 -25.97 -3.29
C ALA A 375 12.49 -24.77 -3.82
N VAL A 376 11.94 -23.95 -2.92
CA VAL A 376 11.36 -22.67 -3.31
C VAL A 376 12.51 -21.85 -3.89
N PRO A 377 12.36 -21.27 -5.10
CA PRO A 377 13.34 -20.30 -5.58
C PRO A 377 13.44 -19.25 -4.49
N LYS A 378 14.62 -19.09 -3.87
CA LYS A 378 14.86 -17.91 -3.03
C LYS A 378 14.47 -16.73 -3.90
N VAL A 379 13.54 -15.90 -3.42
CA VAL A 379 13.34 -14.56 -3.96
C VAL A 379 14.72 -13.95 -3.94
N THR A 380 15.33 -13.91 -5.12
CA THR A 380 16.63 -13.31 -5.28
C THR A 380 16.24 -11.85 -5.28
N ASP A 381 16.34 -11.21 -4.13
CA ASP A 381 16.25 -9.77 -4.04
C ASP A 381 17.19 -9.22 -5.12
N THR A 382 16.61 -8.77 -6.22
CA THR A 382 17.34 -8.17 -7.34
C THR A 382 17.90 -6.82 -6.91
N GLY A 383 17.59 -6.34 -5.70
CA GLY A 383 18.38 -5.39 -4.96
C GLY A 383 19.36 -6.09 -4.01
N GLU A 384 20.57 -6.40 -4.47
CA GLU A 384 21.66 -6.84 -3.57
C GLU A 384 21.86 -5.82 -2.43
N ASN A 385 21.37 -6.12 -1.23
CA ASN A 385 21.63 -5.27 -0.05
C ASN A 385 23.13 -5.31 0.31
N LEU A 386 23.62 -4.26 0.98
CA LEU A 386 25.06 -4.12 1.28
C LEU A 386 25.59 -5.31 2.10
N GLU A 387 24.76 -5.86 2.97
CA GLU A 387 25.08 -7.03 3.81
C GLU A 387 25.27 -8.31 2.98
N GLY A 388 24.48 -8.49 1.92
CA GLY A 388 24.62 -9.56 0.93
C GLY A 388 25.87 -9.40 0.07
N LEU A 389 26.24 -8.16 -0.29
CA LEU A 389 27.49 -7.87 -1.00
C LEU A 389 28.73 -8.13 -0.14
N ILE A 390 28.71 -7.75 1.14
CA ILE A 390 29.79 -8.03 2.11
C ILE A 390 29.99 -9.55 2.25
N SER A 391 28.90 -10.30 2.42
CA SER A 391 28.94 -11.75 2.55
C SER A 391 29.49 -12.42 1.29
N ARG A 392 29.15 -11.90 0.11
CA ARG A 392 29.67 -12.40 -1.16
C ARG A 392 31.15 -12.09 -1.35
N ALA A 393 31.57 -10.85 -1.08
CA ALA A 393 32.98 -10.45 -1.18
C ALA A 393 33.87 -11.32 -0.27
N PHE A 394 33.40 -11.65 0.93
CA PHE A 394 34.13 -12.54 1.84
C PHE A 394 34.27 -13.97 1.30
N ASN A 395 33.23 -14.50 0.65
CA ASN A 395 33.27 -15.82 0.02
C ASN A 395 34.17 -15.83 -1.22
N ASP A 396 34.10 -14.80 -2.07
CA ASP A 396 34.94 -14.66 -3.25
C ASP A 396 36.42 -14.55 -2.86
N PHE A 397 36.73 -13.79 -1.80
CA PHE A 397 38.08 -13.70 -1.24
C PHE A 397 38.62 -15.05 -0.72
N LYS A 398 37.76 -15.85 -0.06
CA LYS A 398 38.13 -17.21 0.36
C LYS A 398 38.46 -18.10 -0.84
N SER A 399 37.68 -18.01 -1.92
CA SER A 399 37.91 -18.74 -3.16
C SER A 399 39.23 -18.34 -3.82
N VAL A 400 39.54 -17.04 -3.89
CA VAL A 400 40.85 -16.53 -4.37
C VAL A 400 42.00 -17.11 -3.56
N LYS A 401 41.90 -17.10 -2.22
CA LYS A 401 42.92 -17.67 -1.33
C LYS A 401 43.07 -19.19 -1.49
N GLY A 402 41.95 -19.89 -1.70
CA GLY A 402 41.92 -21.34 -1.95
C GLY A 402 42.61 -21.70 -3.26
N SER A 403 42.21 -21.08 -4.37
CA SER A 403 42.81 -21.31 -5.70
C SER A 403 44.28 -20.90 -5.77
N SER A 404 44.68 -19.85 -5.03
CA SER A 404 46.10 -19.47 -4.88
C SER A 404 46.91 -20.52 -4.11
N ALA A 405 46.31 -21.23 -3.15
CA ALA A 405 46.99 -22.26 -2.37
C ALA A 405 47.12 -23.59 -3.13
N THR A 406 46.21 -23.88 -4.06
CA THR A 406 46.19 -25.11 -4.86
C THR A 406 46.89 -24.98 -6.21
N GLY A 407 47.35 -23.78 -6.60
CA GLY A 407 47.98 -23.53 -7.89
C GLY A 407 47.02 -23.55 -9.09
N ASP A 408 45.72 -23.41 -8.83
CA ASP A 408 44.66 -23.34 -9.85
C ASP A 408 44.56 -21.91 -10.39
N TRP A 409 45.35 -21.61 -11.43
CA TRP A 409 45.42 -20.29 -12.03
C TRP A 409 44.15 -19.87 -12.77
N GLU A 410 43.39 -20.83 -13.30
CA GLU A 410 42.12 -20.55 -13.99
C GLU A 410 41.01 -20.22 -12.98
N GLY A 411 40.91 -21.00 -11.89
CA GLY A 411 40.03 -20.70 -10.76
C GLY A 411 40.39 -19.38 -10.07
N PHE A 412 41.69 -19.10 -9.92
CA PHE A 412 42.17 -17.84 -9.36
C PHE A 412 41.70 -16.63 -10.19
N GLY A 413 41.88 -16.65 -11.51
CA GLY A 413 41.47 -15.55 -12.38
C GLY A 413 39.95 -15.32 -12.36
N LYS A 414 39.16 -16.39 -12.31
CA LYS A 414 37.70 -16.31 -12.24
C LYS A 414 37.21 -15.75 -10.90
N SER A 415 37.74 -16.25 -9.78
CA SER A 415 37.36 -15.78 -8.45
C SER A 415 37.85 -14.36 -8.17
N LEU A 416 39.00 -13.95 -8.71
CA LEU A 416 39.50 -12.59 -8.59
C LEU A 416 38.60 -11.58 -9.31
N LYS A 417 38.14 -11.93 -10.52
CA LYS A 417 37.20 -11.08 -11.27
C LYS A 417 35.84 -10.97 -10.58
N GLN A 418 35.34 -12.06 -10.00
CA GLN A 418 34.09 -12.05 -9.22
C GLN A 418 34.20 -11.19 -7.96
N LEU A 419 35.35 -11.23 -7.28
CA LEU A 419 35.63 -10.37 -6.14
C LEU A 419 35.68 -8.89 -6.55
N GLU A 420 36.34 -8.56 -7.66
CA GLU A 420 36.42 -7.19 -8.20
C GLU A 420 35.04 -6.64 -8.56
N ASP A 421 34.21 -7.44 -9.25
CA ASP A 421 32.84 -7.06 -9.59
C ASP A 421 31.98 -6.83 -8.34
N THR A 422 32.12 -7.67 -7.31
CA THR A 422 31.39 -7.51 -6.04
C THR A 422 31.85 -6.25 -5.30
N LEU A 423 33.15 -5.97 -5.25
CA LEU A 423 33.70 -4.77 -4.59
C LEU A 423 33.29 -3.47 -5.31
N ASN A 424 33.23 -3.49 -6.66
CA ASN A 424 32.76 -2.34 -7.44
C ASN A 424 31.28 -2.04 -7.14
N ARG A 425 30.42 -3.06 -7.05
CA ARG A 425 29.01 -2.90 -6.65
C ARG A 425 28.85 -2.42 -5.21
N MET A 426 29.72 -2.86 -4.30
CA MET A 426 29.76 -2.32 -2.93
C MET A 426 30.08 -0.83 -2.93
N ASN A 427 31.05 -0.40 -3.73
CA ASN A 427 31.47 0.99 -3.83
C ASN A 427 30.38 1.87 -4.48
N GLU A 428 29.70 1.38 -5.51
CA GLU A 428 28.54 2.06 -6.12
C GLU A 428 27.42 2.28 -5.10
N LYS A 429 27.15 1.30 -4.22
CA LYS A 429 26.15 1.45 -3.15
C LYS A 429 26.62 2.32 -1.99
N GLN A 430 27.92 2.34 -1.68
CA GLN A 430 28.48 3.23 -0.65
C GLN A 430 28.53 4.70 -1.12
N GLY A 431 28.67 4.95 -2.42
CA GLY A 431 28.63 6.29 -3.02
C GLY A 431 27.26 6.97 -2.95
N VAL A 432 26.18 6.20 -2.75
CA VAL A 432 24.80 6.69 -2.54
C VAL A 432 24.53 7.04 -1.06
N LEU A 433 25.47 6.73 -0.15
CA LEU A 433 25.35 6.93 1.31
C LEU A 433 26.37 7.94 1.88
N LYS A 434 26.99 8.77 1.05
CA LYS A 434 27.63 10.00 1.54
C LYS A 434 26.62 11.15 1.45
N PRO A 435 26.52 11.99 2.49
CA PRO A 435 25.50 13.04 2.60
C PRO A 435 25.58 14.06 1.47
#